data_AF-A0A1X7SY52-F1
#
_entry.id   AF-A0A1X7SY52-F1
#
_cell.length_a   1.000
_cell.length_b   1.000
_cell.length_c   1.000
_cell.angle_alpha   90.00
_cell.angle_beta   90.00
_cell.angle_gamma   90.00
#
_symmetry.space_group_name_H-M   'P 1'
#
loop_
_entity.id
_entity.type
_entity.pdbx_description
1 polymer ?
#
loop_
_entity_poly.entity_id
_entity_poly.type
_entity_poly.pdbx_seq_one_letter_code
_entity_poly.pdbx_strand_id
1 'polypeptide(L)'
;MRFQGQYQGSSQIHALAWLPNAPNVENLLTSSPDLVESTKQEIIEYTDKTISAINSALLPDGSYVTDSPPAKVDPHISKKSFSQVSDFEENLIDVIATCQSHTRCLESHCLRTRYGKQECWFEFPKDFQAQTTINITEEEPVILTAHNDGMLHSFNPIPVTYWHANVDMQYIVPRKSVFQ
;
A
#
# COMPACT_ATOMS: atom_id res chain seq x y z
N MET A 1 16.21 6.18 -7.47
CA MET A 1 15.42 5.16 -8.21
C MET A 1 16.38 4.07 -8.66
N ARG A 2 16.20 2.83 -8.23
CA ARG A 2 17.06 1.70 -8.64
C ARG A 2 16.21 0.76 -9.51
N PHE A 3 16.70 0.47 -10.71
CA PHE A 3 16.10 -0.52 -11.58
C PHE A 3 16.73 -1.87 -11.26
N GLN A 4 15.93 -2.86 -10.84
CA GLN A 4 16.39 -4.23 -10.67
C GLN A 4 15.52 -5.12 -11.55
N GLY A 5 16.09 -5.56 -12.68
CA GLY A 5 15.47 -6.61 -13.48
C GLY A 5 15.62 -7.95 -12.76
N GLN A 6 14.50 -8.57 -12.38
CA GLN A 6 14.52 -9.96 -11.93
C GLN A 6 14.25 -10.91 -13.10
N TYR A 7 15.02 -11.99 -13.17
CA TYR A 7 15.01 -12.99 -14.25
C TYR A 7 13.70 -13.81 -14.34
N GLN A 8 12.74 -13.62 -13.42
CA GLN A 8 11.52 -14.42 -13.29
C GLN A 8 10.22 -13.62 -13.37
N GLY A 9 10.15 -12.63 -14.26
CA GLY A 9 8.87 -12.25 -14.85
C GLY A 9 8.04 -11.20 -14.11
N SER A 10 8.61 -10.03 -13.87
CA SER A 10 7.95 -8.72 -14.00
C SER A 10 9.02 -7.63 -13.81
N SER A 11 8.91 -6.52 -14.53
CA SER A 11 9.80 -5.37 -14.26
C SER A 11 9.31 -4.69 -12.99
N GLN A 12 10.15 -4.67 -11.95
CA GLN A 12 9.86 -4.01 -10.68
C GLN A 12 10.83 -2.87 -10.46
N ILE A 13 10.33 -1.78 -9.89
CA ILE A 13 11.11 -0.60 -9.57
C ILE A 13 11.04 -0.42 -8.06
N HIS A 14 12.21 -0.46 -7.42
CA HIS A 14 12.33 -0.10 -6.02
C HIS A 14 12.86 1.33 -5.93
N ALA A 15 12.17 2.16 -5.17
CA ALA A 15 12.55 3.53 -4.95
C ALA A 15 12.35 3.91 -3.47
N LEU A 16 13.26 4.75 -2.98
CA LEU A 16 13.08 5.50 -1.75
C LEU A 16 12.78 6.94 -2.16
N ALA A 17 11.77 7.53 -1.53
CA ALA A 17 11.34 8.90 -1.78
C ALA A 17 11.37 9.69 -0.47
N TRP A 18 12.07 10.82 -0.48
CA TRP A 18 12.00 11.82 0.57
C TRP A 18 10.97 12.86 0.17
N LEU A 19 9.77 12.73 0.73
CA LEU A 19 8.67 13.65 0.49
C LEU A 19 8.80 14.87 1.43
N PRO A 20 8.38 16.06 1.00
CA PRO A 20 8.53 17.28 1.79
C PRO A 20 7.66 17.24 3.05
N ASN A 21 8.13 17.89 4.12
CA ASN A 21 7.43 18.02 5.40
C ASN A 21 7.18 16.69 6.14
N ALA A 22 7.98 15.65 5.86
CA ALA A 22 7.94 14.41 6.64
C ALA A 22 8.29 14.69 8.12
N PRO A 23 7.50 14.19 9.09
CA PRO A 23 7.76 14.39 10.51
C PRO A 23 9.08 13.76 10.97
N ASN A 24 9.67 14.32 12.03
CA ASN A 24 10.91 13.80 12.60
C ASN A 24 10.65 12.54 13.44
N VAL A 25 11.07 11.39 12.93
CA VAL A 25 10.90 10.08 13.58
C VAL A 25 11.78 9.89 14.82
N GLU A 26 12.83 10.69 15.03
CA GLU A 26 13.74 10.55 16.18
C GLU A 26 13.03 10.81 17.52
N ASN A 27 11.98 11.63 17.51
CA ASN A 27 11.21 11.95 18.71
C ASN A 27 10.45 10.73 19.28
N LEU A 28 10.19 9.70 18.46
CA LEU A 28 9.61 8.42 18.90
C LEU A 28 10.51 7.63 19.85
N LEU A 29 11.81 7.95 19.89
CA LEU A 29 12.82 7.28 20.72
C LEU A 29 13.10 8.02 22.03
N THR A 30 12.41 9.13 22.28
CA THR A 30 12.62 9.94 23.47
C THR A 30 11.93 9.33 24.68
N SER A 31 12.40 9.66 25.89
CA SER A 31 11.77 9.23 27.14
C SER A 31 10.57 10.09 27.56
N SER A 32 10.16 11.07 26.74
CA SER A 32 9.04 11.97 27.03
C SER A 32 7.75 11.41 26.42
N PRO A 33 6.80 10.89 27.22
CA PRO A 33 5.61 10.22 26.68
C PRO A 33 4.75 11.17 25.83
N ASP A 34 4.59 12.42 26.26
CA ASP A 34 3.78 13.41 25.55
C ASP A 34 4.37 13.74 24.17
N LEU A 35 5.70 13.84 24.08
CA LEU A 35 6.40 14.09 22.81
C LEU A 35 6.32 12.88 21.87
N VAL A 36 6.39 11.66 22.43
CA VAL A 36 6.21 10.43 21.64
C VAL A 36 4.81 10.38 21.04
N GLU A 37 3.78 10.67 21.84
CA GLU A 37 2.40 10.60 21.38
C GLU A 37 2.07 11.68 20.34
N SER A 38 2.53 12.92 20.54
CA SER A 38 2.36 13.98 19.54
C SER A 38 3.07 13.63 18.22
N THR A 39 4.30 13.08 18.31
CA THR A 39 5.06 12.63 17.13
C THR A 39 4.35 11.50 16.40
N LYS A 40 3.76 10.53 17.12
CA LYS A 40 2.98 9.46 16.49
C LYS A 40 1.81 10.04 15.70
N GLN A 41 1.07 10.97 16.31
CA GLN A 41 -0.07 11.60 15.66
C GLN A 41 0.35 12.34 14.38
N GLU A 42 1.44 13.11 14.42
CA GLU A 42 1.98 13.79 13.24
C GLU A 42 2.37 12.81 12.13
N ILE A 43 3.02 11.70 12.47
CA ILE A 43 3.41 10.66 11.51
C ILE A 43 2.19 9.95 10.92
N ILE A 44 1.19 9.64 11.75
CA ILE A 44 -0.07 9.03 11.31
C ILE A 44 -0.77 9.96 10.31
N GLU A 45 -0.96 11.23 10.67
CA GLU A 45 -1.60 12.23 9.79
C GLU A 45 -0.84 12.43 8.48
N TYR A 46 0.49 12.38 8.54
CA TYR A 46 1.32 12.48 7.33
C TYR A 46 1.18 11.21 6.46
N THR A 47 1.17 10.04 7.09
CA THR A 47 1.02 8.75 6.41
C THR A 47 -0.34 8.68 5.73
N ASP A 48 -1.43 9.01 6.41
CA ASP A 48 -2.79 8.96 5.86
C ASP A 48 -3.00 9.93 4.69
N LYS A 49 -2.20 11.00 4.60
CA LYS A 49 -2.19 11.93 3.46
C LYS A 49 -1.39 11.42 2.26
N THR A 50 -0.50 10.46 2.45
CA THR A 50 0.49 10.04 1.43
C THR A 50 0.34 8.60 1.00
N ILE A 51 -0.12 7.72 1.87
CA ILE A 51 -0.30 6.29 1.66
C ILE A 51 -1.74 5.96 2.06
N SER A 52 -2.39 5.16 1.23
CA SER A 52 -3.72 4.61 1.49
C SER A 52 -3.66 3.11 1.37
N ALA A 53 -4.43 2.41 2.19
CA ALA A 53 -4.80 1.02 1.95
C ALA A 53 -6.33 0.85 2.00
N ILE A 54 -7.02 1.94 1.70
CA ILE A 54 -8.48 2.03 1.67
C ILE A 54 -8.95 1.88 0.23
N ASN A 55 -9.81 0.89 0.01
CA ASN A 55 -10.58 0.72 -1.19
C ASN A 55 -11.86 1.58 -1.11
N SER A 56 -11.89 2.72 -1.82
CA SER A 56 -13.06 3.60 -1.88
C SER A 56 -14.27 2.97 -2.55
N ALA A 57 -14.08 1.90 -3.33
CA ALA A 57 -15.18 1.14 -3.93
C ALA A 57 -15.80 0.12 -2.99
N LEU A 58 -15.24 -0.10 -1.79
CA LEU A 58 -15.78 -1.04 -0.80
C LEU A 58 -16.65 -0.31 0.22
N LEU A 59 -17.92 -0.73 0.33
CA LEU A 59 -18.91 -0.20 1.26
C LEU A 59 -18.75 -0.81 2.66
N PRO A 60 -19.28 -0.16 3.72
CA PRO A 60 -19.16 -0.66 5.10
C PRO A 60 -19.77 -2.04 5.35
N ASP A 61 -20.71 -2.48 4.51
CA ASP A 61 -21.32 -3.81 4.57
C ASP A 61 -20.51 -4.89 3.82
N GLY A 62 -19.34 -4.52 3.27
CA GLY A 62 -18.45 -5.39 2.50
C GLY A 62 -18.87 -5.57 1.04
N SER A 63 -19.93 -4.90 0.58
CA SER A 63 -20.31 -4.87 -0.83
C SER A 63 -19.49 -3.84 -1.60
N TYR A 64 -19.45 -3.96 -2.92
CA TYR A 64 -18.76 -2.99 -3.78
C TYR A 64 -19.77 -1.96 -4.34
N VAL A 65 -19.33 -0.71 -4.50
CA VAL A 65 -20.10 0.38 -5.14
C VAL A 65 -20.49 0.02 -6.58
N THR A 66 -19.69 -0.82 -7.22
CA THR A 66 -19.92 -1.36 -8.57
C THR A 66 -19.94 -2.88 -8.53
N ASP A 67 -20.62 -3.53 -9.48
CA ASP A 67 -20.67 -4.99 -9.59
C ASP A 67 -19.27 -5.60 -9.85
N SER A 68 -18.54 -5.90 -8.77
CA SER A 68 -17.26 -6.61 -8.65
C SER A 68 -16.02 -6.06 -9.37
N PRO A 69 -14.86 -6.02 -8.68
CA PRO A 69 -13.56 -6.18 -9.33
C PRO A 69 -13.47 -7.54 -10.05
N PRO A 70 -12.79 -7.61 -11.20
CA PRO A 70 -12.21 -6.47 -11.90
C PRO A 70 -13.30 -5.76 -12.70
N ALA A 71 -13.34 -4.42 -12.63
CA ALA A 71 -13.89 -3.65 -13.72
C ALA A 71 -13.15 -4.12 -14.98
N LYS A 72 -13.82 -4.85 -15.87
CA LYS A 72 -13.25 -5.24 -17.15
C LYS A 72 -13.21 -3.98 -18.01
N VAL A 73 -12.25 -3.10 -17.74
CA VAL A 73 -12.01 -1.94 -18.59
C VAL A 73 -11.45 -2.48 -19.91
N ASP A 74 -12.18 -2.27 -21.01
CA ASP A 74 -11.71 -2.55 -22.37
C ASP A 74 -11.60 -1.22 -23.14
N PRO A 75 -10.39 -0.77 -23.50
CA PRO A 75 -9.10 -1.43 -23.31
C PRO A 75 -8.64 -1.43 -21.83
N HIS A 76 -7.78 -2.39 -21.49
CA HIS A 76 -7.17 -2.52 -20.15
C HIS A 76 -6.66 -1.17 -19.63
N ILE A 77 -6.86 -0.86 -18.34
CA ILE A 77 -6.59 0.46 -17.76
C ILE A 77 -5.16 0.95 -18.01
N SER A 78 -4.17 0.06 -18.02
CA SER A 78 -2.77 0.39 -18.34
C SER A 78 -2.51 0.88 -19.78
N LYS A 79 -3.50 0.78 -20.67
CA LYS A 79 -3.46 1.34 -22.02
C LYS A 79 -4.10 2.72 -22.10
N LYS A 80 -4.78 3.17 -21.05
CA LYS A 80 -5.43 4.48 -20.99
C LYS A 80 -4.34 5.53 -20.81
N SER A 81 -4.27 6.48 -21.74
CA SER A 81 -3.37 7.63 -21.58
C SER A 81 -3.89 8.58 -20.50
N PHE A 82 -2.99 9.32 -19.86
CA PHE A 82 -3.39 10.33 -18.87
C PHE A 82 -4.37 11.38 -19.44
N SER A 83 -4.24 11.73 -20.73
CA SER A 83 -5.19 12.63 -21.42
C SER A 83 -6.61 12.09 -21.55
N GLN A 84 -6.83 10.79 -21.34
CA GLN A 84 -8.15 10.15 -21.36
C GLN A 84 -8.76 10.02 -19.96
N VAL A 85 -8.05 10.47 -18.91
CA VAL A 85 -8.55 10.48 -17.53
C VAL A 85 -9.36 11.75 -17.32
N SER A 86 -10.69 11.62 -17.27
CA SER A 86 -11.62 12.72 -16.99
C SER A 86 -11.95 12.88 -15.51
N ASP A 87 -11.95 11.77 -14.78
CA ASP A 87 -12.22 11.70 -13.34
C ASP A 87 -11.10 10.91 -12.67
N PHE A 88 -10.45 11.52 -11.67
CA PHE A 88 -9.33 10.91 -10.95
C PHE A 88 -9.79 9.81 -10.00
N GLU A 89 -10.94 9.98 -9.32
CA GLU A 89 -11.45 9.04 -8.33
C GLU A 89 -11.96 7.77 -9.00
N GLU A 90 -12.75 7.91 -10.08
CA GLU A 90 -13.19 6.78 -10.90
C GLU A 90 -11.98 6.03 -11.47
N ASN A 91 -11.00 6.76 -12.00
CA ASN A 91 -9.80 6.14 -12.54
C ASN A 91 -8.98 5.42 -11.46
N LEU A 92 -8.88 5.98 -10.25
CA LEU A 92 -8.19 5.32 -9.13
C LEU A 92 -8.90 4.03 -8.75
N ILE A 93 -10.24 4.03 -8.67
CA ILE A 93 -11.05 2.83 -8.41
C ILE A 93 -10.76 1.74 -9.46
N ASP A 94 -10.78 2.09 -10.74
CA ASP A 94 -10.48 1.17 -11.84
C ASP A 94 -9.06 0.59 -11.76
N VAL A 95 -8.08 1.44 -11.47
CA VAL A 95 -6.68 1.01 -11.33
C VAL A 95 -6.51 0.11 -10.10
N ILE A 96 -7.17 0.42 -8.97
CA ILE A 96 -7.12 -0.42 -7.78
C ILE A 96 -7.69 -1.81 -8.11
N ALA A 97 -8.90 -1.85 -8.66
CA ALA A 97 -9.59 -3.09 -8.99
C ALA A 97 -8.84 -3.96 -10.03
N THR A 98 -8.12 -3.33 -10.95
CA THR A 98 -7.45 -4.02 -12.07
C THR A 98 -5.99 -4.36 -11.77
N CYS A 99 -5.27 -3.47 -11.08
CA CYS A 99 -3.81 -3.54 -10.94
C CYS A 99 -3.31 -3.68 -9.49
N GLN A 100 -4.05 -3.20 -8.49
CA GLN A 100 -3.60 -3.26 -7.09
C GLN A 100 -4.16 -4.44 -6.32
N SER A 101 -5.45 -4.72 -6.49
CA SER A 101 -6.13 -5.77 -5.73
C SER A 101 -5.60 -7.14 -6.11
N HIS A 102 -5.27 -7.92 -5.08
CA HIS A 102 -4.90 -9.31 -5.21
C HIS A 102 -6.13 -10.14 -5.55
N THR A 103 -6.28 -10.53 -6.80
CA THR A 103 -7.50 -11.24 -7.24
C THR A 103 -7.43 -12.74 -6.96
N ARG A 104 -6.25 -13.35 -7.12
CA ARG A 104 -6.04 -14.79 -6.90
C ARG A 104 -4.59 -15.11 -6.61
N CYS A 105 -4.35 -15.93 -5.59
CA CYS A 105 -3.04 -16.55 -5.39
C CYS A 105 -2.73 -17.53 -6.53
N LEU A 106 -1.64 -17.27 -7.26
CA LEU A 106 -1.10 -18.20 -8.25
C LEU A 106 -0.08 -19.13 -7.59
N GLU A 107 -0.13 -20.43 -7.90
CA GLU A 107 0.79 -21.43 -7.33
C GLU A 107 2.26 -21.10 -7.58
N SER A 108 2.58 -20.54 -8.75
CA SER A 108 3.96 -20.26 -9.17
C SER A 108 4.53 -18.94 -8.63
N HIS A 109 3.71 -18.08 -8.05
CA HIS A 109 4.11 -16.71 -7.68
C HIS A 109 3.73 -16.35 -6.24
N CYS A 110 2.51 -16.69 -5.84
CA CYS A 110 1.94 -16.24 -4.58
C CYS A 110 2.00 -17.34 -3.51
N LEU A 111 1.74 -18.61 -3.86
CA LEU A 111 1.64 -19.65 -2.83
C LEU A 111 3.01 -20.18 -2.40
N ARG A 112 3.24 -20.20 -1.09
CA ARG A 112 4.40 -20.82 -0.46
C ARG A 112 3.94 -21.85 0.57
N THR A 113 4.60 -22.99 0.61
CA THR A 113 4.38 -23.96 1.69
C THR A 113 5.24 -23.61 2.90
N ARG A 114 4.61 -23.34 4.04
CA ARG A 114 5.27 -23.12 5.34
C ARG A 114 4.62 -24.06 6.36
N TYR A 115 5.43 -24.87 7.06
CA TYR A 115 4.96 -25.86 8.03
C TYR A 115 3.82 -26.78 7.52
N GLY A 116 3.86 -27.15 6.23
CA GLY A 116 2.85 -28.01 5.60
C GLY A 116 1.54 -27.32 5.21
N LYS A 117 1.42 -25.99 5.41
CA LYS A 117 0.28 -25.18 4.95
C LYS A 117 0.70 -24.32 3.76
N GLN A 118 -0.18 -24.20 2.77
CA GLN A 118 -0.01 -23.20 1.71
C GLN A 118 -0.53 -21.86 2.19
N GLU A 119 0.34 -20.86 2.15
CA GLU A 119 0.05 -19.48 2.55
C GLU A 119 0.47 -18.55 1.42
N CYS A 120 -0.19 -17.39 1.32
CA CYS A 120 0.24 -16.36 0.38
C CYS A 120 1.57 -15.77 0.86
N TRP A 121 2.57 -15.73 -0.02
CA TRP A 121 3.87 -15.12 0.20
C TRP A 121 3.76 -13.63 0.59
N PHE A 122 2.73 -12.95 0.06
CA PHE A 122 2.43 -11.53 0.34
C PHE A 122 1.47 -11.35 1.54
N GLU A 123 1.14 -12.45 2.23
CA GLU A 123 0.30 -12.48 3.43
C GLU A 123 -1.13 -11.95 3.20
N PHE A 124 -1.72 -12.32 2.06
CA PHE A 124 -3.15 -12.11 1.82
C PHE A 124 -4.00 -13.26 2.37
N PRO A 125 -5.24 -12.99 2.84
CA PRO A 125 -5.82 -11.66 3.03
C PRO A 125 -5.19 -10.92 4.22
N LYS A 126 -5.10 -9.60 4.13
CA LYS A 126 -4.68 -8.71 5.22
C LYS A 126 -5.85 -8.48 6.19
N ASP A 127 -5.54 -8.26 7.46
CA ASP A 127 -6.54 -8.01 8.49
C ASP A 127 -7.15 -6.62 8.37
N PHE A 128 -8.46 -6.51 8.66
CA PHE A 128 -9.15 -5.22 8.75
C PHE A 128 -8.53 -4.36 9.85
N GLN A 129 -8.28 -3.08 9.53
CA GLN A 129 -7.75 -2.12 10.47
C GLN A 129 -8.47 -0.78 10.35
N ALA A 130 -9.23 -0.41 11.38
CA ALA A 130 -10.07 0.79 11.35
C ALA A 130 -9.28 2.12 11.29
N GLN A 131 -8.06 2.15 11.84
CA GLN A 131 -7.25 3.35 11.95
C GLN A 131 -5.77 3.03 11.79
N THR A 132 -4.99 3.98 11.25
CA THR A 132 -3.54 3.84 11.17
C THR A 132 -2.94 3.88 12.57
N THR A 133 -2.01 2.97 12.86
CA THR A 133 -1.36 2.86 14.18
C THR A 133 0.15 2.71 14.03
N ILE A 134 0.89 3.13 15.07
CA ILE A 134 2.34 2.94 15.17
C ILE A 134 2.63 2.04 16.35
N ASN A 135 3.12 0.83 16.04
CA ASN A 135 3.56 -0.14 17.03
C ASN A 135 5.04 0.04 17.28
N ILE A 136 5.37 0.56 18.47
CA ILE A 136 6.76 0.64 18.94
C ILE A 136 7.04 -0.65 19.70
N THR A 137 7.64 -1.64 19.03
CA THR A 137 8.16 -2.86 19.68
C THR A 137 9.63 -2.65 20.05
N GLU A 138 10.23 -3.62 20.76
CA GLU A 138 11.66 -3.58 21.13
C GLU A 138 12.61 -3.63 19.92
N GLU A 139 12.14 -4.12 18.77
CA GLU A 139 12.97 -4.31 17.58
C GLU A 139 13.05 -3.02 16.76
N GLU A 140 11.93 -2.54 16.18
CA GLU A 140 11.82 -1.26 15.46
C GLU A 140 10.35 -0.78 15.40
N PRO A 141 10.08 0.54 15.34
CA PRO A 141 8.72 1.04 15.18
C PRO A 141 8.16 0.70 13.78
N VAL A 142 6.93 0.17 13.74
CA VAL A 142 6.22 -0.21 12.51
C VAL A 142 4.91 0.56 12.40
N ILE A 143 4.63 1.12 11.23
CA ILE A 143 3.32 1.70 10.92
C ILE A 143 2.45 0.64 10.26
N LEU A 144 1.24 0.50 10.79
CA LEU A 144 0.17 -0.28 10.19
C LEU A 144 -0.89 0.70 9.69
N THR A 145 -1.16 0.74 8.39
CA THR A 145 -2.14 1.67 7.80
C THR A 145 -3.57 1.23 8.05
N ALA A 146 -4.50 2.18 8.12
CA ALA A 146 -5.93 1.89 8.03
C ALA A 146 -6.24 1.10 6.75
N HIS A 147 -7.07 0.09 6.86
CA HIS A 147 -7.26 -0.95 5.85
C HIS A 147 -8.67 -1.53 5.91
N ASN A 148 -9.39 -1.48 4.79
CA ASN A 148 -10.77 -1.98 4.70
C ASN A 148 -10.94 -3.19 3.76
N ASP A 149 -9.96 -3.45 2.89
CA ASP A 149 -10.04 -4.50 1.86
C ASP A 149 -8.90 -5.49 2.01
N GLY A 150 -9.21 -6.68 2.52
CA GLY A 150 -8.29 -7.81 2.71
C GLY A 150 -7.36 -8.13 1.55
N MET A 151 -7.71 -7.73 0.32
CA MET A 151 -6.94 -8.05 -0.89
C MET A 151 -6.12 -6.87 -1.42
N LEU A 152 -6.08 -5.73 -0.72
CA LEU A 152 -5.40 -4.52 -1.14
C LEU A 152 -4.10 -4.30 -0.36
N HIS A 153 -3.02 -3.99 -1.08
CA HIS A 153 -1.78 -3.47 -0.48
C HIS A 153 -1.87 -1.97 -0.20
N SER A 154 -0.99 -1.46 0.64
CA SER A 154 -0.80 -0.03 0.81
C SER A 154 -0.19 0.57 -0.46
N PHE A 155 -0.74 1.69 -0.91
CA PHE A 155 -0.36 2.36 -2.15
C PHE A 155 -0.37 3.88 -1.98
N ASN A 156 0.25 4.60 -2.91
CA ASN A 156 0.04 6.04 -3.03
C ASN A 156 -0.87 6.33 -4.23
N PRO A 157 -1.98 7.08 -4.05
CA PRO A 157 -2.93 7.35 -5.14
C PRO A 157 -2.31 7.98 -6.38
N ILE A 158 -1.26 8.79 -6.22
CA ILE A 158 -0.63 9.52 -7.33
C ILE A 158 0.16 8.59 -8.27
N PRO A 159 1.21 7.86 -7.83
CA PRO A 159 1.99 7.00 -8.72
C PRO A 159 1.15 5.83 -9.26
N VAL A 160 0.20 5.30 -8.49
CA VAL A 160 -0.71 4.25 -8.97
C VAL A 160 -1.52 4.73 -10.17
N THR A 161 -2.15 5.90 -10.05
CA THR A 161 -2.94 6.48 -11.14
C THR A 161 -2.08 6.98 -12.28
N TYR A 162 -0.86 7.44 -12.02
CA TYR A 162 0.03 7.94 -13.07
C TYR A 162 0.67 6.82 -13.91
N TRP A 163 1.01 5.69 -13.27
CA TRP A 163 1.63 4.55 -13.95
C TRP A 163 0.62 3.51 -14.42
N HIS A 164 -0.62 3.53 -13.91
CA HIS A 164 -1.62 2.47 -14.13
C HIS A 164 -1.04 1.07 -13.93
N ALA A 165 -0.31 0.91 -12.83
CA ALA A 165 0.42 -0.29 -12.47
C ALA A 165 0.31 -0.54 -10.97
N ASN A 166 0.63 -1.78 -10.56
CA ASN A 166 0.78 -2.13 -9.15
C ASN A 166 1.91 -1.30 -8.52
N VAL A 167 1.66 -0.73 -7.33
CA VAL A 167 2.65 0.04 -6.56
C VAL A 167 2.40 -0.26 -5.10
N ASP A 168 3.37 -0.92 -4.49
CA ASP A 168 3.42 -1.11 -3.05
C ASP A 168 4.23 0.03 -2.42
N MET A 169 3.66 0.68 -1.40
CA MET A 169 4.31 1.77 -0.70
C MET A 169 4.15 1.65 0.80
N GLN A 170 5.27 1.74 1.51
CA GLN A 170 5.33 1.72 2.97
C GLN A 170 6.06 2.96 3.49
N TYR A 171 5.58 3.51 4.60
CA TYR A 171 6.30 4.55 5.33
C TYR A 171 7.40 3.91 6.18
N ILE A 172 8.64 4.36 5.99
CA ILE A 172 9.80 3.84 6.71
C ILE A 172 10.07 4.71 7.92
N VAL A 173 9.83 4.16 9.11
CA VAL A 173 10.17 4.75 10.41
C VAL A 173 11.55 4.32 10.93
N PRO A 174 12.09 3.11 10.64
CA PRO A 174 13.30 2.69 11.32
C PRO A 174 14.56 3.42 10.89
N ARG A 175 15.49 3.53 11.84
CA ARG A 175 16.79 4.19 11.67
C ARG A 175 17.73 3.40 10.75
N LYS A 176 17.58 2.07 10.66
CA LYS A 176 18.50 1.17 9.94
C LYS A 176 18.10 0.88 8.49
N SER A 177 16.85 1.11 8.10
CA SER A 177 16.31 0.69 6.79
C SER A 177 16.66 1.63 5.63
N VAL A 178 17.22 2.81 5.90
CA VAL A 178 17.51 3.84 4.89
C VAL A 178 18.87 3.67 4.22
N PHE A 179 19.72 2.75 4.70
CA PHE A 179 21.04 2.45 4.11
C PHE A 179 21.34 0.95 4.13
N GLN A 180 21.00 0.24 3.03
CA GLN A 180 21.65 -1.00 2.60
C GLN A 180 21.83 -1.00 1.08
#